data_AF-A0AAI8FYU2-F1
#
_entry.id   AF-A0AAI8FYU2-F1
#
_cell.length_a   1.000
_cell.length_b   1.000
_cell.length_c   1.000
_cell.angle_alpha   90.00
_cell.angle_beta   90.00
_cell.angle_gamma   90.00
#
_symmetry.space_group_name_H-M   'P 1'
#
loop_
_entity.id
_entity.type
_entity.pdbx_description
1 polymer ?
#
loop_
_entity_poly.entity_id
_entity_poly.type
_entity_poly.pdbx_seq_one_letter_code
_entity_poly.pdbx_strand_id
1 'polypeptide(L)'
;MKNLYVTFITFSLLASVGCNQKERSNSIEIRESKEAIKQVNVNSTTISEPNDSIENKPVIRYATAQSGLNYREKPDGKVLGKFFLNEAIEVVEYTNKYYEIADDDQIYEGTWLGIKKQKDTVYVVDAFVSDSPVYSDRKVYYVTSIDPYGKDENYKDNVNISEAPNYNSNFYSALDEDKTYSKEYFEWDKAYRDNFLKAGGITKYDQLHVTKITTGQVASYPIKDLKLIANLNVYASGSGEYNVYDFETCLELPENTNTDFDFATLAIDNPFETATDFKYLKWYPHEETESLRHLYTKRFPYLKSEFSNEPKTKLFYTSYNNYTIYSLDHVNKYNLLTRYVIVVKENGEITNSFIEQEGESTGLIPLNTDYLESSSQFAMKLFKNEPPLIYGLSSESFGCPKLYYLESNYPNIILSCDNRH
;
A
#
# COMPACT_ATOMS: atom_id res chain seq x y z
N MET A 1 14.46 -47.53 48.15
CA MET A 1 15.14 -48.79 47.78
C MET A 1 15.02 -48.98 46.27
N LYS A 2 16.17 -48.91 45.57
CA LYS A 2 16.61 -49.53 44.28
C LYS A 2 15.64 -49.57 43.10
N ASN A 3 15.96 -49.27 41.85
CA ASN A 3 17.14 -48.85 41.07
C ASN A 3 16.55 -48.40 39.70
N LEU A 4 16.82 -47.22 39.14
CA LEU A 4 17.94 -46.88 38.24
C LEU A 4 18.21 -47.90 37.11
N TYR A 5 17.86 -47.56 35.86
CA TYR A 5 18.69 -47.87 34.69
C TYR A 5 18.48 -46.79 33.61
N VAL A 6 19.53 -45.97 33.48
CA VAL A 6 19.81 -45.05 32.39
C VAL A 6 20.54 -45.86 31.31
N THR A 7 20.09 -45.80 30.05
CA THR A 7 20.85 -46.36 28.93
C THR A 7 21.41 -45.20 28.11
N PHE A 8 22.73 -45.00 28.25
CA PHE A 8 23.56 -44.18 27.39
C PHE A 8 23.71 -44.86 26.01
N ILE A 9 23.50 -44.11 24.94
CA ILE A 9 24.07 -44.45 23.63
C ILE A 9 25.13 -43.39 23.31
N THR A 10 26.37 -43.78 23.55
CA THR A 10 27.58 -43.15 23.02
C THR A 10 27.81 -43.64 21.60
N PHE A 11 27.93 -42.71 20.64
CA PHE A 11 28.66 -42.96 19.40
C PHE A 11 29.87 -42.05 19.37
N SER A 12 31.04 -42.67 19.44
CA SER A 12 32.35 -42.04 19.48
C SER A 12 32.82 -41.61 18.10
N LEU A 13 33.63 -40.56 18.12
CA LEU A 13 34.40 -39.97 17.04
C LEU A 13 35.16 -41.00 16.19
N LEU A 14 35.19 -40.74 14.88
CA LEU A 14 36.34 -41.02 14.03
C LEU A 14 36.78 -39.70 13.40
N ALA A 15 38.04 -39.35 13.69
CA ALA A 15 38.71 -38.13 13.24
C ALA A 15 39.52 -38.37 11.95
N SER A 16 39.61 -37.27 11.20
CA SER A 16 40.74 -36.80 10.36
C SER A 16 41.14 -37.58 9.11
N VAL A 17 40.83 -36.99 7.94
CA VAL A 17 41.80 -36.48 6.93
C VAL A 17 41.07 -35.27 6.28
N GLY A 18 41.51 -34.01 6.30
CA GLY A 18 42.85 -33.47 6.26
C GLY A 18 43.15 -32.91 4.86
N CYS A 19 42.52 -31.78 4.47
CA CYS A 19 42.97 -30.98 3.32
C CYS A 19 42.83 -29.49 3.61
N ASN A 20 43.98 -28.86 3.84
CA ASN A 20 44.20 -27.41 3.89
C ASN A 20 43.77 -26.77 2.57
N GLN A 21 42.87 -25.78 2.60
CA GLN A 21 42.83 -24.72 1.59
C GLN A 21 43.03 -23.36 2.26
N LYS A 22 44.31 -23.04 2.38
CA LYS A 22 44.97 -21.75 2.18
C LYS A 22 44.01 -20.59 1.85
N GLU A 23 44.03 -19.57 2.71
CA GLU A 23 43.66 -18.20 2.35
C GLU A 23 44.25 -17.86 0.98
N ARG A 24 43.37 -17.56 0.02
CA ARG A 24 43.75 -16.97 -1.26
C ARG A 24 43.07 -15.61 -1.31
N SER A 25 43.84 -14.60 -0.90
CA SER A 25 43.64 -13.23 -1.36
C SER A 25 43.59 -13.27 -2.89
N ASN A 26 42.41 -13.09 -3.45
CA ASN A 26 42.23 -12.73 -4.86
C ASN A 26 41.70 -11.29 -4.86
N SER A 27 42.63 -10.35 -4.94
CA SER A 27 42.33 -9.02 -5.49
C SER A 27 41.84 -9.23 -6.92
N ILE A 28 40.57 -8.97 -7.18
CA ILE A 28 40.05 -8.86 -8.55
C ILE A 28 40.23 -7.41 -8.97
N GLU A 29 41.15 -7.19 -9.91
CA GLU A 29 41.35 -5.93 -10.60
C GLU A 29 40.08 -5.53 -11.36
N ILE A 30 39.58 -4.33 -11.06
CA ILE A 30 38.64 -3.60 -11.92
C ILE A 30 39.38 -3.34 -13.24
N ARG A 31 38.95 -4.00 -14.33
CA ARG A 31 39.34 -3.60 -15.69
C ARG A 31 38.35 -2.57 -16.20
N GLU A 32 38.77 -1.31 -16.23
CA GLU A 32 38.15 -0.31 -17.11
C GLU A 32 38.31 -0.75 -18.57
N SER A 33 37.23 -1.22 -19.21
CA SER A 33 37.23 -1.43 -20.65
C SER A 33 36.98 -0.09 -21.35
N LYS A 34 38.07 0.56 -21.78
CA LYS A 34 38.03 1.59 -22.82
C LYS A 34 37.91 0.90 -24.18
N GLU A 35 36.71 0.81 -24.72
CA GLU A 35 36.54 0.63 -26.16
C GLU A 35 35.70 1.75 -26.76
N ALA A 36 36.29 2.34 -27.80
CA ALA A 36 35.84 3.52 -28.50
C ALA A 36 34.61 3.20 -29.38
N ILE A 37 33.52 3.93 -29.17
CA ILE A 37 32.38 3.92 -30.09
C ILE A 37 32.72 4.83 -31.28
N LYS A 38 32.78 4.21 -32.46
CA LYS A 38 32.87 4.88 -33.76
C LYS A 38 31.71 5.85 -33.94
N GLN A 39 32.05 7.08 -34.33
CA GLN A 39 31.10 8.09 -34.76
C GLN A 39 30.26 7.58 -35.95
N VAL A 40 28.94 7.58 -35.77
CA VAL A 40 27.99 7.52 -36.87
C VAL A 40 27.47 8.95 -37.07
N ASN A 41 27.76 9.51 -38.25
CA ASN A 41 27.25 10.78 -38.72
C ASN A 41 25.71 10.70 -38.85
N VAL A 42 25.00 11.56 -38.11
CA VAL A 42 23.62 11.93 -38.43
C VAL A 42 23.58 13.44 -38.61
N ASN A 43 23.07 13.84 -39.77
CA ASN A 43 23.08 15.19 -40.29
C ASN A 43 22.46 16.22 -39.34
N SER A 44 23.19 17.33 -39.20
CA SER A 44 22.77 18.58 -38.59
C SER A 44 21.48 19.11 -39.18
N THR A 45 20.45 19.25 -38.34
CA THR A 45 19.32 20.14 -38.62
C THR A 45 19.24 21.16 -37.48
N THR A 46 19.60 22.38 -37.83
CA THR A 46 19.36 23.69 -37.20
C THR A 46 18.90 23.72 -35.74
N ILE A 47 19.83 24.09 -34.85
CA ILE A 47 19.57 24.49 -33.47
C ILE A 47 18.88 25.86 -33.51
N SER A 48 17.59 25.91 -33.20
CA SER A 48 16.97 27.12 -32.66
C SER A 48 17.28 27.19 -31.16
N GLU A 49 17.82 28.33 -30.73
CA GLU A 49 18.13 28.63 -29.32
C GLU A 49 16.95 28.29 -28.40
N PRO A 50 17.15 27.62 -27.24
CA PRO A 50 16.08 27.42 -26.29
C PRO A 50 15.77 28.77 -25.64
N ASN A 51 14.55 29.23 -25.87
CA ASN A 51 13.95 30.37 -25.20
C ASN A 51 13.97 30.10 -23.68
N ASP A 52 14.66 30.96 -22.95
CA ASP A 52 14.62 31.05 -21.49
C ASP A 52 13.16 31.16 -21.01
N SER A 53 12.84 30.45 -19.92
CA SER A 53 11.58 30.41 -19.15
C SER A 53 10.72 29.13 -19.25
N ILE A 54 11.32 27.98 -18.94
CA ILE A 54 10.54 26.89 -18.32
C ILE A 54 10.70 27.05 -16.82
N GLU A 55 9.61 27.42 -16.15
CA GLU A 55 9.48 27.41 -14.70
C GLU A 55 9.84 25.99 -14.21
N ASN A 56 11.03 25.81 -13.62
CA ASN A 56 11.54 24.52 -13.13
C ASN A 56 10.65 24.01 -11.99
N LYS A 57 9.56 23.32 -12.33
CA LYS A 57 8.75 22.59 -11.35
C LYS A 57 9.61 21.50 -10.71
N PRO A 58 9.56 21.33 -9.38
CA PRO A 58 10.32 20.29 -8.70
C PRO A 58 9.91 18.91 -9.22
N VAL A 59 10.89 18.06 -9.51
CA VAL A 59 10.65 16.66 -9.90
C VAL A 59 10.49 15.83 -8.63
N ILE A 60 9.26 15.58 -8.24
CA ILE A 60 8.94 14.75 -7.07
C ILE A 60 8.91 13.27 -7.47
N ARG A 61 9.52 12.43 -6.63
CA ARG A 61 9.54 10.96 -6.72
C ARG A 61 9.28 10.35 -5.35
N TYR A 62 9.19 9.03 -5.26
CA TYR A 62 8.93 8.29 -4.02
C TYR A 62 10.02 7.25 -3.76
N ALA A 63 10.50 7.20 -2.52
CA ALA A 63 11.39 6.13 -2.07
C ALA A 63 10.64 4.79 -1.98
N THR A 64 11.17 3.71 -2.56
CA THR A 64 10.48 2.41 -2.67
C THR A 64 11.08 1.28 -1.84
N ALA A 65 12.24 1.51 -1.22
CA ALA A 65 12.88 0.51 -0.36
C ALA A 65 12.06 0.25 0.92
N GLN A 66 11.58 -0.99 1.10
CA GLN A 66 10.74 -1.37 2.24
C GLN A 66 11.43 -1.16 3.60
N SER A 67 12.74 -1.38 3.68
CA SER A 67 13.53 -1.14 4.91
C SER A 67 14.00 0.31 5.08
N GLY A 68 13.51 1.21 4.23
CA GLY A 68 13.90 2.61 4.10
C GLY A 68 15.12 2.82 3.19
N LEU A 69 15.06 3.88 2.37
CA LEU A 69 16.09 4.21 1.38
C LEU A 69 17.23 5.00 2.02
N ASN A 70 18.42 4.39 2.11
CA ASN A 70 19.61 5.07 2.61
C ASN A 70 19.99 6.26 1.73
N TYR A 71 20.26 7.41 2.35
CA TYR A 71 20.86 8.57 1.68
C TYR A 71 22.26 8.88 2.21
N ARG A 72 23.12 9.39 1.34
CA ARG A 72 24.56 9.59 1.59
C ARG A 72 24.99 11.03 1.32
N GLU A 73 26.15 11.40 1.86
CA GLU A 73 26.73 12.74 1.66
C GLU A 73 27.16 13.01 0.21
N LYS A 74 27.54 11.95 -0.51
CA LYS A 74 27.97 11.93 -1.91
C LYS A 74 27.77 10.51 -2.46
N PRO A 75 27.83 10.29 -3.78
CA PRO A 75 27.86 8.96 -4.35
C PRO A 75 28.96 8.10 -3.70
N ASP A 76 28.60 6.90 -3.24
CA ASP A 76 29.46 5.97 -2.47
C ASP A 76 29.99 6.52 -1.12
N GLY A 77 29.47 7.65 -0.65
CA GLY A 77 29.88 8.29 0.59
C GLY A 77 29.31 7.64 1.85
N LYS A 78 29.51 8.29 3.00
CA LYS A 78 28.93 7.81 4.27
C LYS A 78 27.40 7.88 4.24
N VAL A 79 26.73 6.86 4.81
CA VAL A 79 25.27 6.89 5.08
C VAL A 79 24.98 7.94 6.15
N LEU A 80 24.10 8.89 5.81
CA LEU A 80 23.67 9.97 6.70
C LEU A 80 22.32 9.68 7.36
N GLY A 81 21.49 8.82 6.75
CA GLY A 81 20.20 8.42 7.27
C GLY A 81 19.38 7.65 6.24
N LYS A 82 18.07 7.55 6.47
CA LYS A 82 17.11 6.85 5.61
C LYS A 82 15.87 7.71 5.34
N PHE A 83 15.36 7.63 4.12
CA PHE A 83 13.99 8.01 3.77
C PHE A 83 13.03 6.85 4.07
N PHE A 84 11.81 7.14 4.50
CA PHE A 84 10.80 6.11 4.68
C PHE A 84 10.29 5.58 3.33
N LEU A 85 9.73 4.38 3.33
CA LEU A 85 8.93 3.90 2.21
C LEU A 85 7.85 4.95 1.87
N ASN A 86 7.67 5.23 0.59
CA ASN A 86 6.77 6.24 0.03
C ASN A 86 7.03 7.67 0.52
N GLU A 87 8.20 7.97 1.12
CA GLU A 87 8.60 9.35 1.34
C GLU A 87 8.78 10.06 0.00
N ALA A 88 8.01 11.14 -0.21
CA ALA A 88 8.18 12.03 -1.33
C ALA A 88 9.54 12.73 -1.24
N ILE A 89 10.32 12.63 -2.32
CA ILE A 89 11.67 13.18 -2.44
C ILE A 89 11.77 14.08 -3.68
N GLU A 90 12.41 15.24 -3.53
CA GLU A 90 12.64 16.20 -4.62
C GLU A 90 13.99 15.90 -5.28
N VAL A 91 13.96 15.44 -6.53
CA VAL A 91 15.16 15.20 -7.34
C VAL A 91 15.67 16.52 -7.89
N VAL A 92 16.93 16.85 -7.60
CA VAL A 92 17.59 18.09 -8.03
C VAL A 92 18.83 17.85 -8.89
N GLU A 93 19.31 16.61 -8.97
CA GLU A 93 20.49 16.26 -9.75
C GLU A 93 20.40 14.82 -10.28
N TYR A 94 20.76 14.63 -11.56
CA TYR A 94 20.99 13.31 -12.16
C TYR A 94 22.49 13.14 -12.41
N THR A 95 23.15 12.31 -11.60
CA THR A 95 24.62 12.22 -11.66
C THR A 95 25.13 11.38 -12.83
N ASN A 96 24.28 10.49 -13.38
CA ASN A 96 24.63 9.43 -14.33
C ASN A 96 25.76 8.49 -13.85
N LYS A 97 26.07 8.50 -12.55
CA LYS A 97 27.06 7.59 -11.97
C LYS A 97 26.39 6.28 -11.62
N TYR A 98 26.77 5.22 -12.33
CA TYR A 98 26.26 3.88 -12.12
C TYR A 98 26.63 3.31 -10.74
N TYR A 99 25.73 2.50 -10.20
CA TYR A 99 25.89 1.77 -8.97
C TYR A 99 25.14 0.43 -9.06
N GLU A 100 25.77 -0.61 -8.51
CA GLU A 100 25.19 -1.93 -8.36
C GLU A 100 25.12 -2.24 -6.86
N ILE A 101 23.96 -2.70 -6.39
CA ILE A 101 23.75 -3.08 -4.99
C ILE A 101 23.09 -4.44 -4.93
N ALA A 102 23.70 -5.33 -4.14
CA ALA A 102 23.06 -6.56 -3.70
C ALA A 102 22.19 -6.24 -2.47
N ASP A 103 20.89 -6.51 -2.58
CA ASP A 103 19.97 -6.51 -1.45
C ASP A 103 19.29 -7.89 -1.41
N ASP A 104 19.57 -8.63 -0.34
CA ASP A 104 19.36 -10.09 -0.24
C ASP A 104 19.93 -10.86 -1.45
N ASP A 105 19.12 -11.68 -2.12
CA ASP A 105 19.49 -12.51 -3.27
C ASP A 105 19.29 -11.77 -4.62
N GLN A 106 18.97 -10.48 -4.60
CA GLN A 106 18.72 -9.67 -5.80
C GLN A 106 19.81 -8.62 -6.01
N ILE A 107 20.19 -8.45 -7.27
CA ILE A 107 21.08 -7.37 -7.70
C ILE A 107 20.20 -6.27 -8.28
N TYR A 108 20.32 -5.08 -7.72
CA TYR A 108 19.68 -3.88 -8.22
C TYR A 108 20.72 -3.00 -8.89
N GLU A 109 20.41 -2.55 -10.10
CA GLU A 109 21.26 -1.68 -10.88
C GLU A 109 20.61 -0.31 -11.00
N GLY A 110 21.40 0.75 -10.87
CA GLY A 110 20.88 2.11 -10.92
C GLY A 110 21.95 3.18 -11.05
N THR A 111 21.53 4.43 -11.01
CA THR A 111 22.40 5.60 -10.94
C THR A 111 22.16 6.42 -9.68
N TRP A 112 23.17 7.18 -9.26
CA TRP A 112 23.01 8.09 -8.14
C TRP A 112 22.16 9.32 -8.53
N LEU A 113 21.17 9.64 -7.70
CA LEU A 113 20.38 10.86 -7.76
C LEU A 113 20.75 11.79 -6.62
N GLY A 114 20.85 13.09 -6.89
CA GLY A 114 20.89 14.11 -5.86
C GLY A 114 19.47 14.52 -5.48
N ILE A 115 19.18 14.40 -4.19
CA ILE A 115 17.90 14.66 -3.55
C ILE A 115 18.04 15.85 -2.63
N LYS A 116 17.12 16.80 -2.75
CA LYS A 116 17.08 17.94 -1.85
C LYS A 116 16.61 17.50 -0.46
N LYS A 117 17.44 17.73 0.54
CA LYS A 117 17.08 17.55 1.96
C LYS A 117 17.33 18.85 2.69
N GLN A 118 16.28 19.62 2.89
CA GLN A 118 16.34 20.97 3.46
C GLN A 118 17.18 21.94 2.60
N LYS A 119 18.36 22.35 3.09
CA LYS A 119 19.30 23.23 2.37
C LYS A 119 20.42 22.46 1.66
N ASP A 120 20.52 21.16 1.89
CA ASP A 120 21.58 20.31 1.39
C ASP A 120 21.07 19.39 0.28
N THR A 121 22.02 18.85 -0.49
CA THR A 121 21.78 17.74 -1.41
C THR A 121 22.36 16.47 -0.81
N VAL A 122 21.56 15.41 -0.76
CA VAL A 122 21.98 14.06 -0.36
C VAL A 122 21.79 13.10 -1.52
N TYR A 123 22.47 11.96 -1.51
CA TYR A 123 22.52 11.07 -2.67
C TYR A 123 21.89 9.71 -2.37
N VAL A 124 21.04 9.24 -3.28
CA VAL A 124 20.37 7.92 -3.25
C VAL A 124 20.57 7.20 -4.58
N VAL A 125 20.27 5.90 -4.63
CA VAL A 125 20.30 5.09 -5.86
C VAL A 125 18.88 5.07 -6.45
N ASP A 126 18.74 5.40 -7.74
CA ASP A 126 17.44 5.48 -8.43
C ASP A 126 16.69 4.15 -8.54
N ALA A 127 17.37 3.00 -8.43
CA ALA A 127 16.76 1.67 -8.42
C ALA A 127 15.66 1.52 -7.34
N PHE A 128 15.71 2.36 -6.30
CA PHE A 128 14.73 2.41 -5.21
C PHE A 128 13.91 3.71 -5.20
N VAL A 129 13.74 4.31 -6.37
CA VAL A 129 12.99 5.56 -6.57
C VAL A 129 11.98 5.36 -7.69
N SER A 130 10.73 5.77 -7.45
CA SER A 130 9.62 5.61 -8.41
C SER A 130 8.86 6.92 -8.62
N ASP A 131 8.20 7.03 -9.76
CA ASP A 131 7.25 8.12 -10.05
C ASP A 131 5.97 8.02 -9.21
N SER A 132 5.68 6.84 -8.65
CA SER A 132 4.46 6.57 -7.88
C SER A 132 4.77 5.81 -6.57
N PRO A 133 3.94 6.02 -5.51
CA PRO A 133 4.05 5.25 -4.28
C PRO A 133 3.85 3.75 -4.51
N VAL A 134 4.48 2.93 -3.69
CA VAL A 134 4.32 1.47 -3.65
C VAL A 134 3.25 1.10 -2.63
N TYR A 135 2.32 0.25 -3.03
CA TYR A 135 1.26 -0.28 -2.17
C TYR A 135 1.44 -1.79 -1.99
N SER A 136 0.77 -2.33 -0.97
CA SER A 136 0.78 -3.76 -0.70
C SER A 136 0.07 -4.50 -1.83
N ASP A 137 0.66 -5.60 -2.31
CA ASP A 137 0.01 -6.53 -3.24
C ASP A 137 -1.13 -7.34 -2.57
N ARG A 138 -1.30 -7.20 -1.24
CA ARG A 138 -2.35 -7.88 -0.50
C ARG A 138 -3.73 -7.34 -0.88
N LYS A 139 -4.59 -8.25 -1.33
CA LYS A 139 -5.99 -7.97 -1.62
C LYS A 139 -6.85 -8.07 -0.35
N VAL A 140 -7.47 -6.96 0.01
CA VAL A 140 -8.40 -6.85 1.15
C VAL A 140 -9.70 -6.25 0.64
N TYR A 141 -10.80 -6.96 0.80
CA TYR A 141 -12.11 -6.59 0.24
C TYR A 141 -13.05 -6.14 1.36
N TYR A 142 -14.12 -5.45 0.99
CA TYR A 142 -15.27 -5.28 1.87
C TYR A 142 -16.17 -6.50 1.86
N VAL A 143 -16.80 -6.79 2.99
CA VAL A 143 -18.00 -7.62 3.01
C VAL A 143 -19.20 -6.70 2.82
N THR A 144 -19.94 -6.90 1.73
CA THR A 144 -21.13 -6.11 1.41
C THR A 144 -22.37 -6.84 1.93
N SER A 145 -23.00 -6.26 2.95
CA SER A 145 -24.25 -6.77 3.56
C SER A 145 -25.48 -5.95 3.17
N ILE A 146 -25.29 -4.82 2.48
CA ILE A 146 -26.37 -3.93 2.08
C ILE A 146 -26.65 -4.13 0.59
N ASP A 147 -27.87 -4.57 0.29
CA ASP A 147 -28.45 -4.46 -1.04
C ASP A 147 -28.46 -2.96 -1.43
N PRO A 148 -27.65 -2.53 -2.41
CA PRO A 148 -27.63 -1.13 -2.80
C PRO A 148 -28.94 -0.66 -3.44
N TYR A 149 -29.86 -1.59 -3.75
CA TYR A 149 -31.15 -1.33 -4.40
C TYR A 149 -32.36 -1.40 -3.45
N GLY A 150 -32.12 -1.73 -2.17
CA GLY A 150 -33.12 -1.72 -1.11
C GLY A 150 -33.83 -3.07 -0.91
N LYS A 151 -33.41 -3.79 0.13
CA LYS A 151 -34.03 -4.98 0.74
C LYS A 151 -34.93 -5.80 -0.22
N ASP A 152 -34.32 -6.41 -1.23
CA ASP A 152 -34.81 -7.72 -1.65
C ASP A 152 -34.58 -8.69 -0.49
N GLU A 153 -35.62 -9.39 -0.05
CA GLU A 153 -35.57 -10.41 1.01
C GLU A 153 -34.63 -11.60 0.64
N ASN A 154 -34.17 -11.64 -0.62
CA ASN A 154 -33.24 -12.63 -1.14
C ASN A 154 -31.78 -12.14 -1.27
N TYR A 155 -31.47 -10.88 -0.93
CA TYR A 155 -30.09 -10.40 -1.00
C TYR A 155 -29.22 -11.09 0.05
N LYS A 156 -28.14 -11.74 -0.42
CA LYS A 156 -27.19 -12.45 0.43
C LYS A 156 -25.91 -11.64 0.57
N ASP A 157 -25.36 -11.65 1.78
CA ASP A 157 -24.04 -11.11 2.04
C ASP A 157 -23.04 -11.69 1.04
N ASN A 158 -22.23 -10.82 0.46
CA ASN A 158 -21.25 -11.22 -0.52
C ASN A 158 -19.96 -10.42 -0.37
N VAL A 159 -18.93 -10.88 -1.07
CA VAL A 159 -17.66 -10.18 -1.17
C VAL A 159 -17.44 -9.89 -2.64
N ASN A 160 -17.50 -8.62 -3.02
CA ASN A 160 -17.15 -8.19 -4.36
C ASN A 160 -15.65 -8.40 -4.57
N ILE A 161 -15.32 -9.26 -5.53
CA ILE A 161 -13.94 -9.60 -5.89
C ILE A 161 -13.64 -9.25 -7.34
N SER A 162 -14.38 -8.32 -7.94
CA SER A 162 -14.22 -7.91 -9.35
C SER A 162 -12.76 -7.53 -9.68
N GLU A 163 -12.03 -6.91 -8.74
CA GLU A 163 -10.61 -6.56 -8.93
C GLU A 163 -9.61 -7.69 -8.58
N ALA A 164 -10.08 -8.94 -8.48
CA ALA A 164 -9.22 -10.10 -8.25
C ALA A 164 -8.34 -10.45 -9.46
N PRO A 165 -8.83 -10.49 -10.72
CA PRO A 165 -7.99 -10.73 -11.88
C PRO A 165 -6.85 -9.72 -11.95
N ASN A 166 -5.63 -10.22 -12.21
CA ASN A 166 -4.48 -9.33 -12.36
C ASN A 166 -4.68 -8.45 -13.60
N TYR A 167 -4.24 -7.20 -13.53
CA TYR A 167 -4.33 -6.25 -14.66
C TYR A 167 -3.65 -6.78 -15.94
N ASN A 168 -2.58 -7.56 -15.78
CA ASN A 168 -1.87 -8.20 -16.90
C ASN A 168 -2.58 -9.46 -17.45
N SER A 169 -3.74 -9.84 -16.92
CA SER A 169 -4.52 -10.94 -17.44
C SER A 169 -5.39 -10.46 -18.62
N ASN A 170 -5.42 -11.22 -19.71
CA ASN A 170 -6.36 -11.00 -20.81
C ASN A 170 -7.77 -11.47 -20.47
N PHE A 171 -8.15 -11.48 -19.19
CA PHE A 171 -9.44 -12.02 -18.76
C PHE A 171 -10.58 -11.16 -19.30
N TYR A 172 -10.56 -9.87 -18.97
CA TYR A 172 -11.60 -8.93 -19.38
C TYR A 172 -11.68 -8.75 -20.89
N SER A 173 -10.53 -8.66 -21.57
CA SER A 173 -10.47 -8.55 -23.03
C SER A 173 -10.91 -9.81 -23.79
N ALA A 174 -11.07 -10.94 -23.09
CA ALA A 174 -11.58 -12.18 -23.68
C ALA A 174 -13.09 -12.39 -23.42
N LEU A 175 -13.75 -11.46 -22.72
CA LEU A 175 -15.19 -11.53 -22.50
C LEU A 175 -15.94 -11.16 -23.78
N ASP A 176 -17.09 -11.80 -23.97
CA ASP A 176 -17.98 -11.52 -25.09
C ASP A 176 -18.82 -10.27 -24.78
N GLU A 177 -18.45 -9.13 -25.36
CA GLU A 177 -19.10 -7.84 -25.11
C GLU A 177 -20.50 -7.77 -25.73
N ASP A 178 -20.77 -8.58 -26.75
CA ASP A 178 -22.08 -8.67 -27.41
C ASP A 178 -23.06 -9.57 -26.64
N LYS A 179 -22.56 -10.33 -25.65
CA LYS A 179 -23.41 -11.19 -24.82
C LYS A 179 -24.21 -10.35 -23.84
N THR A 180 -25.53 -10.43 -23.98
CA THR A 180 -26.46 -9.72 -23.10
C THR A 180 -27.13 -10.62 -22.06
N TYR A 181 -27.53 -9.99 -20.97
CA TYR A 181 -28.16 -10.59 -19.80
C TYR A 181 -29.44 -9.82 -19.47
N SER A 182 -30.49 -10.53 -19.05
CA SER A 182 -31.78 -9.94 -18.68
C SER A 182 -32.10 -10.05 -17.20
N LYS A 183 -31.15 -10.56 -16.40
CA LYS A 183 -31.27 -10.72 -14.95
C LYS A 183 -30.24 -9.83 -14.28
N GLU A 184 -30.65 -9.17 -13.20
CA GLU A 184 -29.79 -8.32 -12.38
C GLU A 184 -28.92 -9.16 -11.41
N TYR A 185 -29.27 -10.43 -11.21
CA TYR A 185 -28.55 -11.39 -10.36
C TYR A 185 -28.54 -12.78 -11.01
N PHE A 186 -27.38 -13.43 -11.06
CA PHE A 186 -27.26 -14.85 -11.44
C PHE A 186 -25.91 -15.46 -11.02
N GLU A 187 -25.82 -16.80 -11.00
CA GLU A 187 -24.55 -17.50 -10.80
C GLU A 187 -23.79 -17.62 -12.13
N TRP A 188 -22.51 -17.25 -12.13
CA TRP A 188 -21.64 -17.42 -13.29
C TRP A 188 -21.50 -18.89 -13.67
N ASP A 189 -21.42 -19.17 -14.97
CA ASP A 189 -21.16 -20.53 -15.43
C ASP A 189 -19.75 -21.01 -15.03
N LYS A 190 -19.55 -22.33 -15.11
CA LYS A 190 -18.29 -22.96 -14.72
C LYS A 190 -17.09 -22.44 -15.51
N ALA A 191 -17.25 -22.12 -16.78
CA ALA A 191 -16.15 -21.68 -17.64
C ALA A 191 -15.71 -20.26 -17.25
N TYR A 192 -16.65 -19.34 -17.04
CA TYR A 192 -16.37 -18.00 -16.54
C TYR A 192 -15.67 -18.09 -15.17
N ARG A 193 -16.24 -18.86 -14.23
CA ARG A 193 -15.68 -19.03 -12.88
C ARG A 193 -14.24 -19.53 -12.91
N ASP A 194 -13.97 -20.60 -13.64
CA ASP A 194 -12.63 -21.19 -13.69
C ASP A 194 -11.60 -20.21 -14.28
N ASN A 195 -11.99 -19.46 -15.32
CA ASN A 195 -11.13 -18.45 -15.95
C ASN A 195 -10.89 -17.25 -15.02
N PHE A 196 -11.93 -16.78 -14.34
CA PHE A 196 -11.87 -15.64 -13.42
C PHE A 196 -10.93 -15.93 -12.25
N LEU A 197 -11.15 -17.06 -11.57
CA LEU A 197 -10.31 -17.46 -10.43
C LEU A 197 -8.85 -17.68 -10.85
N LYS A 198 -8.62 -18.32 -12.01
CA LYS A 198 -7.28 -18.50 -12.57
C LYS A 198 -6.59 -17.16 -12.86
N ALA A 199 -7.31 -16.19 -13.42
CA ALA A 199 -6.77 -14.87 -13.73
C ALA A 199 -6.37 -14.09 -12.47
N GLY A 200 -7.08 -14.30 -11.36
CA GLY A 200 -6.73 -13.75 -10.05
C GLY A 200 -5.69 -14.56 -9.27
N GLY A 201 -5.18 -15.66 -9.82
CA GLY A 201 -4.26 -16.56 -9.09
C GLY A 201 -4.92 -17.31 -7.93
N ILE A 202 -6.25 -17.37 -7.89
CA ILE A 202 -7.04 -18.01 -6.84
C ILE A 202 -7.17 -19.50 -7.16
N THR A 203 -6.85 -20.33 -6.18
CA THR A 203 -6.84 -21.78 -6.28
C THR A 203 -8.00 -22.41 -5.52
N LYS A 204 -8.26 -23.69 -5.77
CA LYS A 204 -9.26 -24.48 -5.01
C LYS A 204 -8.90 -24.71 -3.54
N TYR A 205 -7.66 -24.40 -3.15
CA TYR A 205 -7.18 -24.55 -1.77
C TYR A 205 -7.31 -23.26 -0.97
N ASP A 206 -7.52 -22.13 -1.65
CA ASP A 206 -7.79 -20.87 -1.00
C ASP A 206 -9.15 -20.91 -0.29
N GLN A 207 -9.22 -20.08 0.74
CA GLN A 207 -10.40 -19.80 1.53
C GLN A 207 -10.69 -18.32 1.47
N LEU A 208 -11.98 -17.99 1.47
CA LEU A 208 -12.45 -16.66 1.79
C LEU A 208 -12.46 -16.52 3.31
N HIS A 209 -11.52 -15.75 3.83
CA HIS A 209 -11.52 -15.34 5.24
C HIS A 209 -12.27 -14.02 5.35
N VAL A 210 -13.16 -13.93 6.33
CA VAL A 210 -13.93 -12.71 6.65
C VAL A 210 -13.77 -12.39 8.13
N THR A 211 -13.64 -11.11 8.47
CA THR A 211 -13.39 -10.68 9.84
C THR A 211 -14.32 -9.56 10.29
N LYS A 212 -14.72 -9.61 11.56
CA LYS A 212 -15.40 -8.54 12.28
C LYS A 212 -14.39 -7.87 13.20
N ILE A 213 -13.89 -6.72 12.81
CA ILE A 213 -12.75 -6.05 13.47
C ILE A 213 -13.08 -5.64 14.90
N THR A 214 -14.35 -5.32 15.17
CA THR A 214 -14.81 -4.88 16.50
C THR A 214 -14.81 -6.01 17.53
N THR A 215 -14.86 -7.27 17.09
CA THR A 215 -14.88 -8.44 17.98
C THR A 215 -13.67 -9.37 17.77
N GLY A 216 -12.90 -9.20 16.69
CA GLY A 216 -11.85 -10.13 16.29
C GLY A 216 -12.39 -11.47 15.76
N GLN A 217 -13.70 -11.56 15.50
CA GLN A 217 -14.31 -12.79 14.99
C GLN A 217 -13.89 -13.02 13.55
N VAL A 218 -13.43 -14.22 13.24
CA VAL A 218 -13.09 -14.63 11.87
C VAL A 218 -13.89 -15.86 11.48
N ALA A 219 -14.45 -15.86 10.27
CA ALA A 219 -14.98 -17.04 9.60
C ALA A 219 -14.17 -17.34 8.34
N SER A 220 -14.18 -18.60 7.91
CA SER A 220 -13.40 -19.07 6.75
C SER A 220 -14.23 -20.03 5.93
N TYR A 221 -14.27 -19.80 4.62
CA TYR A 221 -15.08 -20.57 3.69
C TYR A 221 -14.22 -21.05 2.53
N PRO A 222 -14.16 -22.36 2.24
CA PRO A 222 -13.42 -22.85 1.08
C PRO A 222 -13.97 -22.27 -0.22
N ILE A 223 -13.10 -21.74 -1.08
CA ILE A 223 -13.54 -21.10 -2.34
C ILE A 223 -14.33 -22.07 -3.22
N LYS A 224 -13.94 -23.35 -3.25
CA LYS A 224 -14.63 -24.41 -3.97
C LYS A 224 -16.10 -24.60 -3.58
N ASP A 225 -16.50 -24.17 -2.38
CA ASP A 225 -17.84 -24.38 -1.83
C ASP A 225 -18.72 -23.12 -1.95
N LEU A 226 -18.13 -21.97 -2.31
CA LEU A 226 -18.85 -20.71 -2.53
C LEU A 226 -19.26 -20.54 -3.98
N LYS A 227 -20.43 -19.95 -4.22
CA LYS A 227 -20.86 -19.54 -5.56
C LYS A 227 -20.13 -18.28 -6.01
N LEU A 228 -19.86 -18.19 -7.31
CA LEU A 228 -19.37 -16.97 -7.94
C LEU A 228 -20.56 -16.37 -8.68
N ILE A 229 -21.03 -15.22 -8.21
CA ILE A 229 -22.26 -14.60 -8.67
C ILE A 229 -21.98 -13.30 -9.42
N ALA A 230 -22.91 -12.94 -10.28
CA ALA A 230 -23.00 -11.67 -10.97
C ALA A 230 -24.07 -10.84 -10.26
N ASN A 231 -23.70 -9.66 -9.77
CA ASN A 231 -24.61 -8.65 -9.23
C ASN A 231 -24.56 -7.44 -10.14
N LEU A 232 -25.70 -6.95 -10.63
CA LEU A 232 -25.72 -5.71 -11.41
C LEU A 232 -25.10 -4.58 -10.58
N ASN A 233 -24.26 -3.75 -11.21
CA ASN A 233 -23.64 -2.61 -10.55
C ASN A 233 -24.61 -1.43 -10.46
N VAL A 234 -24.42 -0.55 -9.47
CA VAL A 234 -25.38 0.53 -9.17
C VAL A 234 -25.59 1.50 -10.34
N TYR A 235 -24.61 1.63 -11.22
CA TYR A 235 -24.62 2.52 -12.37
C TYR A 235 -25.38 1.95 -13.58
N ALA A 236 -25.57 0.63 -13.64
CA ALA A 236 -26.26 -0.06 -14.72
C ALA A 236 -27.74 -0.36 -14.40
N SER A 237 -28.24 0.05 -13.23
CA SER A 237 -29.62 -0.21 -12.81
C SER A 237 -30.67 0.45 -13.72
N GLY A 238 -31.71 -0.29 -14.09
CA GLY A 238 -32.75 0.17 -15.03
C GLY A 238 -33.42 -0.98 -15.79
N SER A 239 -34.40 -0.70 -16.66
CA SER A 239 -35.04 -1.74 -17.49
C SER A 239 -34.28 -1.92 -18.81
N GLY A 240 -33.69 -3.09 -19.05
CA GLY A 240 -33.00 -3.36 -20.30
C GLY A 240 -32.25 -4.69 -20.34
N GLU A 241 -31.46 -4.84 -21.39
CA GLU A 241 -30.43 -5.88 -21.50
C GLU A 241 -29.10 -5.31 -20.99
N TYR A 242 -28.40 -6.08 -20.16
CA TYR A 242 -27.12 -5.72 -19.55
C TYR A 242 -25.98 -6.46 -20.22
N ASN A 243 -24.81 -5.84 -20.33
CA ASN A 243 -23.59 -6.48 -20.80
C ASN A 243 -22.78 -7.05 -19.63
N VAL A 244 -21.71 -7.80 -19.92
CA VAL A 244 -20.87 -8.43 -18.88
C VAL A 244 -20.16 -7.42 -17.96
N TYR A 245 -19.84 -6.21 -18.44
CA TYR A 245 -19.20 -5.15 -17.66
C TYR A 245 -20.16 -4.42 -16.72
N ASP A 246 -21.47 -4.62 -16.90
CA ASP A 246 -22.48 -4.08 -16.00
C ASP A 246 -22.55 -4.85 -14.66
N PHE A 247 -21.89 -6.01 -14.55
CA PHE A 247 -21.99 -6.88 -13.37
C PHE A 247 -20.75 -6.87 -12.49
N GLU A 248 -20.91 -6.58 -11.20
CA GLU A 248 -19.95 -6.95 -10.16
C GLU A 248 -19.85 -8.48 -10.04
N THR A 249 -18.62 -8.98 -9.92
CA THR A 249 -18.36 -10.39 -9.65
C THR A 249 -18.08 -10.61 -8.17
N CYS A 250 -18.95 -11.36 -7.50
CA CYS A 250 -18.90 -11.55 -6.04
C CYS A 250 -18.84 -13.03 -5.64
N LEU A 251 -18.27 -13.28 -4.46
CA LEU A 251 -18.44 -14.56 -3.75
C LEU A 251 -19.64 -14.46 -2.82
N GLU A 252 -20.66 -15.29 -3.05
CA GLU A 252 -21.84 -15.36 -2.19
C GLU A 252 -21.51 -16.09 -0.88
N LEU A 253 -21.81 -15.47 0.26
CA LEU A 253 -21.67 -16.13 1.57
C LEU A 253 -22.85 -17.10 1.82
N PRO A 254 -22.64 -18.19 2.58
CA PRO A 254 -23.70 -19.16 2.88
C PRO A 254 -24.93 -18.56 3.57
N GLU A 255 -26.11 -19.16 3.39
CA GLU A 255 -27.31 -18.77 4.12
C GLU A 255 -27.13 -18.96 5.64
N ASN A 256 -27.66 -18.02 6.43
CA ASN A 256 -27.49 -17.93 7.90
C ASN A 256 -26.09 -17.52 8.37
N THR A 257 -25.27 -17.00 7.47
CA THR A 257 -24.09 -16.22 7.85
C THR A 257 -24.62 -14.93 8.49
N ASN A 258 -24.82 -14.97 9.82
CA ASN A 258 -25.42 -13.89 10.59
C ASN A 258 -24.39 -12.78 10.77
N THR A 259 -24.09 -12.01 9.72
CA THR A 259 -22.81 -11.31 9.64
C THR A 259 -22.88 -9.82 9.41
N ASP A 260 -22.15 -9.16 10.29
CA ASP A 260 -21.75 -7.76 10.26
C ASP A 260 -20.20 -7.81 10.23
N PHE A 261 -19.68 -8.48 9.19
CA PHE A 261 -18.25 -8.58 8.92
C PHE A 261 -17.80 -7.32 8.16
N ASP A 262 -16.57 -6.87 8.41
CA ASP A 262 -16.06 -5.63 7.85
C ASP A 262 -15.18 -5.90 6.62
N PHE A 263 -14.23 -6.82 6.74
CA PHE A 263 -13.22 -7.08 5.71
C PHE A 263 -13.12 -8.55 5.36
N ALA A 264 -12.65 -8.81 4.13
CA ALA A 264 -12.37 -10.14 3.62
C ALA A 264 -11.02 -10.21 2.92
N THR A 265 -10.49 -11.42 2.81
CA THR A 265 -9.28 -11.71 2.02
C THR A 265 -9.27 -13.16 1.57
N LEU A 266 -8.50 -13.44 0.52
CA LEU A 266 -8.36 -14.75 -0.11
C LEU A 266 -6.97 -15.30 0.23
N ALA A 267 -6.92 -16.39 0.98
CA ALA A 267 -5.68 -17.05 1.35
C ALA A 267 -5.92 -18.51 1.72
N ILE A 268 -4.86 -19.32 1.76
CA ILE A 268 -4.92 -20.70 2.26
C ILE A 268 -5.19 -20.70 3.77
N ASP A 269 -4.47 -19.86 4.51
CA ASP A 269 -4.53 -19.75 5.97
C ASP A 269 -5.07 -18.39 6.38
N ASN A 270 -5.83 -18.36 7.49
CA ASN A 270 -6.39 -17.13 8.04
C ASN A 270 -5.28 -16.11 8.40
N PRO A 271 -5.20 -14.95 7.72
CA PRO A 271 -4.20 -13.93 8.01
C PRO A 271 -4.65 -12.93 9.09
N PHE A 272 -5.95 -12.88 9.40
CA PHE A 272 -6.50 -11.89 10.33
C PHE A 272 -6.13 -12.18 11.78
N GLU A 273 -5.87 -11.10 12.52
CA GLU A 273 -5.73 -11.14 13.97
C GLU A 273 -7.09 -11.49 14.61
N THR A 274 -7.04 -12.33 15.64
CA THR A 274 -8.24 -12.78 16.38
C THR A 274 -8.33 -12.17 17.77
N ALA A 275 -7.23 -11.62 18.28
CA ALA A 275 -7.25 -10.79 19.47
C ALA A 275 -7.90 -9.44 19.13
N THR A 276 -8.93 -9.05 19.89
CA THR A 276 -9.57 -7.74 19.70
C THR A 276 -8.60 -6.63 20.08
N ASP A 277 -8.07 -5.94 19.08
CA ASP A 277 -7.27 -4.73 19.22
C ASP A 277 -7.82 -3.71 18.22
N PHE A 278 -8.85 -2.99 18.66
CA PHE A 278 -9.65 -2.07 17.85
C PHE A 278 -10.03 -0.84 18.68
N LYS A 279 -10.01 0.34 18.06
CA LYS A 279 -10.43 1.59 18.69
C LYS A 279 -11.00 2.57 17.67
N TYR A 280 -12.21 3.05 17.90
CA TYR A 280 -12.70 4.26 17.23
C TYR A 280 -11.82 5.45 17.62
N LEU A 281 -11.31 6.16 16.62
CA LEU A 281 -10.44 7.29 16.84
C LEU A 281 -11.26 8.53 17.13
N LYS A 282 -10.92 9.17 18.26
CA LYS A 282 -11.40 10.50 18.60
C LYS A 282 -10.22 11.46 18.53
N TRP A 283 -10.39 12.53 17.77
CA TRP A 283 -9.38 13.53 17.52
C TRP A 283 -9.61 14.75 18.37
N TYR A 284 -8.54 15.23 18.98
CA TYR A 284 -8.54 16.38 19.86
C TYR A 284 -7.81 17.52 19.16
N PRO A 285 -8.37 18.74 19.14
CA PRO A 285 -7.65 19.92 18.67
C PRO A 285 -6.31 20.05 19.40
N HIS A 286 -5.29 20.47 18.68
CA HIS A 286 -3.97 20.72 19.23
C HIS A 286 -3.47 22.10 18.85
N GLU A 287 -2.81 22.77 19.78
CA GLU A 287 -2.10 24.01 19.51
C GLU A 287 -0.78 23.73 18.81
N GLU A 288 -0.43 24.61 17.88
CA GLU A 288 0.86 24.50 17.21
C GLU A 288 2.00 24.83 18.17
N THR A 289 2.98 23.94 18.26
CA THR A 289 4.24 24.18 18.99
C THR A 289 5.40 24.27 18.02
N GLU A 290 6.48 24.95 18.41
CA GLU A 290 7.69 25.04 17.60
C GLU A 290 8.27 23.65 17.28
N SER A 291 8.23 22.74 18.25
CA SER A 291 8.67 21.34 18.07
C SER A 291 7.83 20.60 17.04
N LEU A 292 6.51 20.74 17.07
CA LEU A 292 5.60 20.09 16.11
C LEU A 292 5.75 20.71 14.71
N ARG A 293 5.86 22.04 14.61
CA ARG A 293 6.17 22.72 13.35
C ARG A 293 7.49 22.23 12.75
N HIS A 294 8.52 22.09 13.58
CA HIS A 294 9.80 21.52 13.15
C HIS A 294 9.65 20.08 12.67
N LEU A 295 8.84 19.26 13.36
CA LEU A 295 8.56 17.89 12.97
C LEU A 295 7.92 17.81 11.57
N TYR A 296 6.84 18.58 11.34
CA TYR A 296 6.15 18.64 10.05
C TYR A 296 7.05 19.17 8.95
N THR A 297 7.75 20.29 9.15
CA THR A 297 8.62 20.87 8.11
C THR A 297 9.88 20.04 7.85
N LYS A 298 10.32 19.21 8.80
CA LYS A 298 11.38 18.21 8.58
C LYS A 298 10.85 17.05 7.72
N ARG A 299 9.61 16.62 7.96
CA ARG A 299 9.03 15.46 7.28
C ARG A 299 8.43 15.78 5.92
N PHE A 300 7.88 16.97 5.77
CA PHE A 300 7.22 17.51 4.60
C PHE A 300 7.85 18.87 4.26
N PRO A 301 9.04 18.88 3.61
CA PRO A 301 9.83 20.10 3.42
C PRO A 301 9.12 21.21 2.64
N TYR A 302 8.17 20.86 1.77
CA TYR A 302 7.36 21.79 0.97
C TYR A 302 6.39 22.62 1.83
N LEU A 303 6.06 22.19 3.05
CA LEU A 303 5.23 22.97 3.97
C LEU A 303 5.87 24.31 4.39
N LYS A 304 7.19 24.46 4.27
CA LYS A 304 7.89 25.70 4.68
C LYS A 304 7.37 26.96 3.98
N SER A 305 6.88 26.85 2.75
CA SER A 305 6.26 27.97 2.02
C SER A 305 4.75 28.11 2.26
N GLU A 306 4.09 27.04 2.71
CA GLU A 306 2.63 26.99 2.88
C GLU A 306 2.15 27.49 4.24
N PHE A 307 2.98 27.42 5.30
CA PHE A 307 2.65 28.04 6.59
C PHE A 307 2.57 29.59 6.53
N SER A 308 3.03 30.21 5.44
CA SER A 308 3.08 31.67 5.27
C SER A 308 2.00 32.29 4.38
N ASN A 309 1.19 31.47 3.68
CA ASN A 309 0.10 31.94 2.81
C ASN A 309 -1.19 31.19 3.17
N GLU A 310 -2.38 31.80 2.97
CA GLU A 310 -3.66 31.04 3.00
C GLU A 310 -3.50 29.83 2.07
N PRO A 311 -3.66 28.58 2.55
CA PRO A 311 -4.66 28.08 3.50
C PRO A 311 -4.36 28.24 5.01
N LYS A 312 -5.42 28.22 5.83
CA LYS A 312 -5.30 28.09 7.29
C LYS A 312 -4.97 26.64 7.63
N THR A 313 -4.19 26.43 8.68
CA THR A 313 -3.89 25.10 9.20
C THR A 313 -4.70 24.81 10.46
N LYS A 314 -5.12 23.55 10.62
CA LYS A 314 -5.71 23.05 11.87
C LYS A 314 -4.96 21.80 12.30
N LEU A 315 -4.55 21.76 13.57
CA LEU A 315 -3.83 20.64 14.14
C LEU A 315 -4.73 19.82 15.04
N PHE A 316 -4.61 18.52 14.93
CA PHE A 316 -5.30 17.55 15.76
C PHE A 316 -4.35 16.43 16.17
N TYR A 317 -4.70 15.73 17.23
CA TYR A 317 -4.04 14.50 17.60
C TYR A 317 -5.03 13.44 18.11
N THR A 318 -4.62 12.18 18.00
CA THR A 318 -5.26 11.06 18.67
C THR A 318 -4.18 10.10 19.17
N SER A 319 -4.58 9.08 19.92
CA SER A 319 -3.69 8.04 20.42
C SER A 319 -4.27 6.66 20.22
N TYR A 320 -3.39 5.72 19.95
CA TYR A 320 -3.72 4.30 19.83
C TYR A 320 -2.54 3.47 20.31
N ASN A 321 -2.73 2.66 21.34
CA ASN A 321 -1.67 1.94 22.04
C ASN A 321 -0.49 2.88 22.40
N ASN A 322 0.73 2.56 21.97
CA ASN A 322 1.95 3.34 22.20
C ASN A 322 2.23 4.38 21.08
N TYR A 323 1.23 4.68 20.24
CA TYR A 323 1.33 5.66 19.16
C TYR A 323 0.53 6.92 19.47
N THR A 324 1.14 8.08 19.20
CA THR A 324 0.46 9.35 19.02
C THR A 324 0.41 9.67 17.54
N ILE A 325 -0.78 9.99 17.05
CA ILE A 325 -1.02 10.29 15.63
C ILE A 325 -1.40 11.76 15.55
N TYR A 326 -0.60 12.55 14.86
CA TYR A 326 -0.87 13.95 14.60
C TYR A 326 -1.43 14.13 13.20
N SER A 327 -2.43 15.01 13.06
CA SER A 327 -2.97 15.46 11.78
C SER A 327 -2.79 16.97 11.65
N LEU A 328 -2.25 17.41 10.52
CA LEU A 328 -2.22 18.80 10.10
C LEU A 328 -3.11 18.94 8.86
N ASP A 329 -4.28 19.55 9.06
CA ASP A 329 -5.28 19.76 8.03
C ASP A 329 -5.06 21.15 7.42
N HIS A 330 -4.80 21.19 6.12
CA HIS A 330 -4.82 22.42 5.31
C HIS A 330 -6.24 22.68 4.83
N VAL A 331 -6.79 23.82 5.24
CA VAL A 331 -8.17 24.20 4.93
C VAL A 331 -8.22 25.57 4.26
N ASN A 332 -9.11 25.72 3.28
CA ASN A 332 -9.52 27.04 2.81
C ASN A 332 -10.84 27.46 3.48
N LYS A 333 -11.47 28.54 3.01
CA LYS A 333 -12.71 29.06 3.58
C LYS A 333 -13.86 28.04 3.63
N TYR A 334 -13.85 27.05 2.74
CA TYR A 334 -14.98 26.13 2.54
C TYR A 334 -14.59 24.65 2.67
N ASN A 335 -13.35 24.29 2.34
CA ASN A 335 -12.96 22.89 2.12
C ASN A 335 -11.69 22.50 2.90
N LEU A 336 -11.62 21.22 3.21
CA LEU A 336 -10.41 20.52 3.65
C LEU A 336 -9.67 20.03 2.41
N LEU A 337 -8.50 20.62 2.13
CA LEU A 337 -7.76 20.40 0.88
C LEU A 337 -6.73 19.27 0.99
N THR A 338 -6.03 19.21 2.13
CA THR A 338 -4.94 18.25 2.33
C THR A 338 -4.81 17.93 3.81
N ARG A 339 -4.52 16.68 4.11
CA ARG A 339 -4.22 16.18 5.45
C ARG A 339 -2.83 15.57 5.47
N TYR A 340 -1.96 16.13 6.30
CA TYR A 340 -0.64 15.57 6.57
C TYR A 340 -0.69 14.82 7.89
N VAL A 341 -0.31 13.55 7.88
CA VAL A 341 -0.32 12.71 9.07
C VAL A 341 1.11 12.33 9.46
N ILE A 342 1.42 12.44 10.76
CA ILE A 342 2.66 11.94 11.35
C ILE A 342 2.31 11.01 12.50
N VAL A 343 2.89 9.81 12.49
CA VAL A 343 2.76 8.80 13.54
C VAL A 343 4.04 8.77 14.35
N VAL A 344 3.91 8.89 15.67
CA VAL A 344 5.03 8.99 16.62
C VAL A 344 4.85 7.99 17.75
N LYS A 345 5.92 7.29 18.15
CA LYS A 345 5.96 6.44 19.35
C LYS A 345 6.13 7.27 20.63
N GLU A 346 5.87 6.68 21.79
CA GLU A 346 6.10 7.32 23.10
C GLU A 346 7.53 7.87 23.30
N ASN A 347 8.53 7.23 22.69
CA ASN A 347 9.93 7.68 22.73
C ASN A 347 10.23 8.91 21.84
N GLY A 348 9.23 9.43 21.11
CA GLY A 348 9.37 10.56 20.17
C GLY A 348 9.85 10.17 18.77
N GLU A 349 10.04 8.88 18.48
CA GLU A 349 10.41 8.38 17.16
C GLU A 349 9.23 8.48 16.19
N ILE A 350 9.44 9.07 15.02
CA ILE A 350 8.46 9.03 13.93
C ILE A 350 8.53 7.64 13.30
N THR A 351 7.42 6.91 13.28
CA THR A 351 7.34 5.57 12.70
C THR A 351 6.75 5.57 11.30
N ASN A 352 5.81 6.48 11.02
CA ASN A 352 5.25 6.66 9.69
C ASN A 352 4.75 8.09 9.46
N SER A 353 4.48 8.42 8.20
CA SER A 353 3.80 9.64 7.81
C SER A 353 3.25 9.51 6.40
N PHE A 354 2.11 10.11 6.13
CA PHE A 354 1.46 10.05 4.83
C PHE A 354 0.63 11.31 4.58
N ILE A 355 0.14 11.44 3.36
CA ILE A 355 -0.60 12.60 2.87
C ILE A 355 -1.88 12.10 2.24
N GLU A 356 -2.99 12.74 2.56
CA GLU A 356 -4.26 12.59 1.87
C GLU A 356 -4.66 13.93 1.26
N GLN A 357 -5.07 13.94 -0.01
CA GLN A 357 -5.42 15.15 -0.74
C GLN A 357 -6.84 15.04 -1.28
N GLU A 358 -7.58 16.14 -1.20
CA GLU A 358 -8.86 16.27 -1.89
C GLU A 358 -8.63 16.23 -3.41
N GLY A 359 -9.47 15.50 -4.11
CA GLY A 359 -9.41 15.34 -5.56
C GLY A 359 -10.81 15.25 -6.16
N GLU A 360 -10.90 15.19 -7.49
CA GLU A 360 -12.17 15.06 -8.20
C GLU A 360 -13.00 13.86 -7.71
N SER A 361 -12.31 12.79 -7.32
CA SER A 361 -12.90 11.53 -6.90
C SER A 361 -12.64 11.18 -5.44
N THR A 362 -11.83 11.99 -4.75
CA THR A 362 -11.38 11.73 -3.38
C THR A 362 -11.89 12.82 -2.46
N GLY A 363 -12.77 12.44 -1.53
CA GLY A 363 -13.25 13.29 -0.45
C GLY A 363 -12.48 13.02 0.84
N LEU A 364 -11.99 14.08 1.50
CA LEU A 364 -11.39 13.93 2.83
C LEU A 364 -12.49 13.88 3.90
N ILE A 365 -12.51 12.81 4.70
CA ILE A 365 -13.49 12.64 5.77
C ILE A 365 -13.10 13.59 6.92
N PRO A 366 -14.02 14.45 7.41
CA PRO A 366 -13.77 15.29 8.57
C PRO A 366 -13.42 14.45 9.81
N LEU A 367 -12.44 14.88 10.60
CA LEU A 367 -12.01 14.13 11.79
C LEU A 367 -13.14 13.99 12.82
N ASN A 368 -13.25 12.82 13.43
CA ASN A 368 -14.18 12.55 14.53
C ASN A 368 -13.77 13.35 15.77
N THR A 369 -14.54 14.38 16.15
CA THR A 369 -14.24 15.29 17.28
C THR A 369 -15.44 15.36 18.23
N ASP A 370 -15.32 16.07 19.36
CA ASP A 370 -16.46 16.33 20.27
C ASP A 370 -17.66 17.01 19.59
N TYR A 371 -17.44 17.71 18.47
CA TYR A 371 -18.48 18.42 17.73
C TYR A 371 -19.07 17.61 16.57
N LEU A 372 -18.39 16.53 16.17
CA LEU A 372 -18.76 15.70 15.03
C LEU A 372 -18.42 14.26 15.37
N GLU A 373 -19.40 13.53 15.87
CA GLU A 373 -19.25 12.12 16.18
C GLU A 373 -19.50 11.27 14.92
N SER A 374 -18.46 10.57 14.46
CA SER A 374 -18.55 9.61 13.37
C SER A 374 -17.80 8.33 13.75
N SER A 375 -18.44 7.17 13.60
CA SER A 375 -17.82 5.85 13.77
C SER A 375 -17.02 5.39 12.55
N SER A 376 -16.71 6.29 11.60
CA SER A 376 -16.01 5.94 10.36
C SER A 376 -14.49 5.83 10.51
N GLN A 377 -13.90 6.44 11.55
CA GLN A 377 -12.46 6.48 11.77
C GLN A 377 -12.05 5.56 12.92
N PHE A 378 -11.15 4.63 12.63
CA PHE A 378 -10.68 3.67 13.63
C PHE A 378 -9.25 3.22 13.35
N ALA A 379 -8.59 2.78 14.43
CA ALA A 379 -7.32 2.07 14.37
C ALA A 379 -7.52 0.64 14.86
N MET A 380 -6.75 -0.29 14.30
CA MET A 380 -6.86 -1.71 14.61
C MET A 380 -5.60 -2.48 14.28
N LYS A 381 -5.40 -3.62 14.96
CA LYS A 381 -4.50 -4.65 14.49
C LYS A 381 -5.27 -5.66 13.63
N LEU A 382 -5.19 -5.52 12.31
CA LEU A 382 -5.96 -6.33 11.38
C LEU A 382 -5.33 -7.70 11.09
N PHE A 383 -4.00 -7.77 10.99
CA PHE A 383 -3.28 -8.97 10.56
C PHE A 383 -2.34 -9.52 11.64
N LYS A 384 -2.12 -10.83 11.61
CA LYS A 384 -1.15 -11.51 12.47
C LYS A 384 0.26 -11.05 12.12
N ASN A 385 1.07 -10.81 13.16
CA ASN A 385 2.49 -10.45 13.06
C ASN A 385 2.78 -9.15 12.28
N GLU A 386 1.77 -8.30 12.07
CA GLU A 386 1.92 -7.01 11.41
C GLU A 386 1.59 -5.86 12.37
N PRO A 387 2.10 -4.65 12.11
CA PRO A 387 1.75 -3.46 12.88
C PRO A 387 0.27 -3.10 12.73
N PRO A 388 -0.28 -2.31 13.67
CA PRO A 388 -1.62 -1.79 13.53
C PRO A 388 -1.76 -0.81 12.37
N LEU A 389 -3.01 -0.62 11.94
CA LEU A 389 -3.42 0.26 10.85
C LEU A 389 -4.46 1.28 11.30
N ILE A 390 -4.62 2.35 10.53
CA ILE A 390 -5.72 3.32 10.61
C ILE A 390 -6.54 3.31 9.32
N TYR A 391 -7.85 3.51 9.47
CA TYR A 391 -8.82 3.59 8.39
C TYR A 391 -9.74 4.82 8.55
N GLY A 392 -10.38 5.25 7.45
CA GLY A 392 -11.50 6.20 7.48
C GLY A 392 -11.12 7.68 7.38
N LEU A 393 -9.94 8.00 6.85
CA LEU A 393 -9.50 9.39 6.69
C LEU A 393 -9.97 10.05 5.39
N SER A 394 -10.35 9.23 4.41
CA SER A 394 -10.77 9.60 3.06
C SER A 394 -11.88 8.67 2.58
N SER A 395 -12.67 9.14 1.63
CA SER A 395 -13.70 8.40 0.91
C SER A 395 -13.46 8.58 -0.59
N GLU A 396 -13.68 7.53 -1.37
CA GLU A 396 -13.47 7.55 -2.81
C GLU A 396 -14.83 7.39 -3.52
N SER A 397 -15.12 8.28 -4.46
CA SER A 397 -16.20 8.15 -5.44
C SER A 397 -15.74 7.30 -6.63
N PHE A 398 -14.48 7.50 -7.03
CA PHE A 398 -13.73 6.66 -7.98
C PHE A 398 -12.36 6.40 -7.35
N GLY A 399 -11.89 5.16 -7.41
CA GLY A 399 -10.78 4.65 -6.63
C GLY A 399 -11.24 3.84 -5.43
N CYS A 400 -10.29 3.23 -4.73
CA CYS A 400 -10.57 2.44 -3.55
C CYS A 400 -9.94 3.04 -2.28
N PRO A 401 -10.65 3.00 -1.14
CA PRO A 401 -10.12 3.50 0.12
C PRO A 401 -8.85 2.78 0.57
N LYS A 402 -8.08 3.44 1.44
CA LYS A 402 -6.77 2.96 1.88
C LYS A 402 -6.75 2.64 3.37
N LEU A 403 -5.97 1.62 3.73
CA LEU A 403 -5.54 1.32 5.10
C LEU A 403 -4.09 1.73 5.26
N TYR A 404 -3.80 2.54 6.27
CA TYR A 404 -2.46 3.04 6.54
C TYR A 404 -1.82 2.33 7.72
N TYR A 405 -0.65 1.72 7.54
CA TYR A 405 0.10 1.16 8.66
C TYR A 405 0.62 2.29 9.57
N LEU A 406 0.75 2.01 10.87
CA LEU A 406 1.39 2.93 11.81
C LEU A 406 2.93 2.88 11.75
N GLU A 407 3.50 1.93 11.02
CA GLU A 407 4.94 1.78 10.76
C GLU A 407 5.22 1.88 9.26
N SER A 408 6.26 2.62 8.88
CA SER A 408 6.58 2.93 7.48
C SER A 408 7.22 1.78 6.70
N ASN A 409 7.74 0.74 7.37
CA ASN A 409 8.34 -0.40 6.68
C ASN A 409 7.31 -1.40 6.12
N TYR A 410 6.02 -1.05 6.19
CA TYR A 410 4.93 -1.79 5.57
C TYR A 410 4.26 -0.90 4.52
N PRO A 411 4.11 -1.37 3.27
CA PRO A 411 3.37 -0.63 2.26
C PRO A 411 1.90 -0.58 2.65
N ASN A 412 1.29 0.61 2.53
CA ASN A 412 -0.14 0.78 2.80
C ASN A 412 -0.98 -0.11 1.87
N ILE A 413 -2.17 -0.49 2.32
CA ILE A 413 -3.08 -1.35 1.55
C ILE A 413 -4.11 -0.47 0.87
N ILE A 414 -4.25 -0.62 -0.44
CA ILE A 414 -5.45 -0.15 -1.16
C ILE A 414 -6.48 -1.27 -1.06
N LEU A 415 -7.66 -0.97 -0.55
CA LEU A 415 -8.74 -1.96 -0.52
C LEU A 415 -9.10 -2.35 -1.96
N SER A 416 -9.45 -3.61 -2.15
CA SER A 416 -9.97 -4.12 -3.41
C SER A 416 -11.48 -3.89 -3.40
N CYS A 417 -11.89 -2.88 -4.15
CA CYS A 417 -13.29 -2.48 -4.35
C CYS A 417 -13.60 -2.51 -5.85
N ASP A 418 -14.86 -2.49 -6.25
CA ASP A 418 -15.19 -2.29 -7.65
C ASP A 418 -14.78 -0.88 -8.10
N ASN A 419 -13.77 -0.80 -8.96
CA ASN A 419 -13.24 0.45 -9.47
C ASN A 419 -13.16 0.46 -11.00
N ARG A 420 -14.24 0.04 -11.65
CA ARG A 420 -14.35 0.00 -13.12
C ARG A 420 -14.61 1.36 -13.78
N HIS A 421 -14.09 2.46 -13.21
CA HIS A 421 -14.25 3.83 -13.73
C HIS A 421 -12.99 4.38 -14.39
#